data_AF-A0A1C1CM07-F1
#
_entry.id   AF-A0A1C1CM07-F1
#
_cell.length_a   1.000
_cell.length_b   1.000
_cell.length_c   1.000
_cell.angle_alpha   90.00
_cell.angle_beta   90.00
_cell.angle_gamma   90.00
#
_symmetry.space_group_name_H-M   'P 1'
#
loop_
_entity.id
_entity.type
_entity.pdbx_description
1 polymer ?
#
loop_
_entity_poly.entity_id
_entity_poly.type
_entity_poly.pdbx_seq_one_letter_code
_entity_poly.pdbx_strand_id
1 'polypeptide(L)'
;MTDMSYVECMKSLCSTGLHIVQERSISSDLHWEPSNMLKVQEEFANILRHAAPHLRDVTNCRSIRDQLEHWCFDLHISFFTSELFRPLLKHQKPNAEQLIQLRDICIESLAKTVHAFLGLQNVASSVKTSWAVLQKALSSALMLSILQEPLRDKRVKSLLDGFMAVMMDLNSGLGPSELPAPLSRSIAALQRLLALPANSNLSASRIIHHQLEPGHDIEELANKTKSPHSMSSSSQSGGSPYTLRDSILWGGPGHGMTPG
;
A
#
# COMPACT_ATOMS: atom_id res chain seq x y z
N MET A 1 9.32 33.29 -11.71
CA MET A 1 9.66 31.86 -11.82
C MET A 1 8.51 31.20 -12.54
N THR A 2 8.78 30.46 -13.62
CA THR A 2 7.77 29.66 -14.32
C THR A 2 7.42 28.45 -13.47
N ASP A 3 6.14 28.12 -13.36
CA ASP A 3 5.73 26.88 -12.68
C ASP A 3 6.31 25.65 -13.39
N MET A 4 6.64 24.61 -12.63
CA MET A 4 7.16 23.35 -13.15
C MET A 4 6.08 22.56 -13.87
N SER A 5 6.40 22.08 -15.07
CA SER A 5 5.59 21.13 -15.83
C SER A 5 5.50 19.77 -15.12
N TYR A 6 4.53 18.94 -15.54
CA TYR A 6 4.39 17.56 -15.05
C TYR A 6 5.71 16.78 -15.13
N VAL A 7 6.43 16.90 -16.25
CA VAL A 7 7.70 16.19 -16.47
C VAL A 7 8.78 16.66 -15.50
N GLU A 8 8.85 17.97 -15.21
CA GLU A 8 9.82 18.53 -14.26
C GLU A 8 9.48 18.10 -12.83
N CYS A 9 8.21 18.15 -12.44
CA CYS A 9 7.74 17.64 -11.14
C CYS A 9 8.09 16.16 -10.96
N MET A 10 7.82 15.32 -11.97
CA MET A 10 8.12 13.89 -11.92
C MET A 10 9.62 13.60 -11.87
N LYS A 11 10.44 14.34 -12.63
CA LYS A 11 11.91 14.24 -12.54
C LYS A 11 12.41 14.59 -11.14
N SER A 12 11.92 15.69 -10.57
CA SER A 12 12.27 16.12 -9.22
C SER A 12 11.88 15.06 -8.18
N LEU A 13 10.64 14.55 -8.26
CA LEU A 13 10.11 13.52 -7.38
C LEU A 13 10.92 12.23 -7.43
N CYS A 14 11.26 11.75 -8.64
CA CYS A 14 12.11 10.57 -8.83
C CYS A 14 13.53 10.80 -8.32
N SER A 15 14.10 11.99 -8.54
CA SER A 15 15.45 12.34 -8.06
C SER A 15 15.51 12.33 -6.53
N THR A 16 14.54 12.95 -5.86
CA THR A 16 14.43 12.92 -4.39
C THR A 16 14.23 11.49 -3.89
N GLY A 17 13.34 10.72 -4.52
CA GLY A 17 13.11 9.32 -4.16
C GLY A 17 14.39 8.46 -4.26
N LEU A 18 15.17 8.62 -5.33
CA LEU A 18 16.45 7.92 -5.51
C LEU A 18 17.48 8.34 -4.47
N HIS A 19 17.59 9.64 -4.17
CA HIS A 19 18.49 10.14 -3.13
C HIS A 19 18.19 9.50 -1.77
N ILE A 20 16.91 9.34 -1.43
CA ILE A 20 16.50 8.73 -0.16
C ILE A 20 16.80 7.24 -0.12
N VAL A 21 16.54 6.52 -1.21
CA VAL A 21 16.91 5.09 -1.30
C VAL A 21 18.43 4.92 -1.16
N GLN A 22 19.22 5.82 -1.76
CA GLN A 22 20.67 5.84 -1.60
C GLN A 22 21.06 6.11 -0.14
N GLU A 23 20.47 7.10 0.51
CA GLU A 23 20.78 7.45 1.91
C GLU A 23 20.44 6.30 2.88
N ARG A 24 19.33 5.58 2.65
CA ARG A 24 18.95 4.35 3.37
C ARG A 24 19.83 3.14 3.07
N SER A 25 20.48 3.10 1.91
CA SER A 25 21.43 2.03 1.61
C SER A 25 22.74 2.18 2.40
N ILE A 26 23.10 3.43 2.75
CA ILE A 26 24.28 3.77 3.52
C ILE A 26 23.98 3.73 5.03
N SER A 27 22.82 4.24 5.43
CA SER A 27 22.37 4.29 6.82
C SER A 27 21.45 3.12 7.10
N SER A 28 21.83 2.21 8.01
CA SER A 28 20.95 1.10 8.40
C SER A 28 19.54 1.60 8.74
N ASP A 29 18.52 0.99 8.12
CA ASP A 29 17.09 1.35 8.19
C ASP A 29 16.57 1.69 9.60
N LEU A 30 17.22 1.16 10.65
CA LEU A 30 16.85 1.40 12.05
C LEU A 30 17.06 2.85 12.53
N HIS A 31 17.87 3.65 11.84
CA HIS A 31 18.22 5.01 12.27
C HIS A 31 17.67 6.12 11.38
N TRP A 32 16.72 5.85 10.47
CA TRP A 32 16.07 6.93 9.73
C TRP A 32 15.23 7.79 10.68
N GLU A 33 15.86 8.83 11.22
CA GLU A 33 15.34 9.71 12.24
C GLU A 33 14.08 10.44 11.74
N PRO A 34 13.07 10.68 12.60
CA PRO A 34 11.92 11.53 12.27
C PRO A 34 12.28 12.85 11.57
N SER A 35 13.41 13.46 11.93
CA SER A 35 13.96 14.68 11.31
C SER A 35 14.21 14.52 9.81
N ASN A 36 14.75 13.38 9.36
CA ASN A 36 14.97 13.11 7.94
C ASN A 36 13.65 12.92 7.19
N MET A 37 12.65 12.34 7.84
CA MET A 37 11.31 12.18 7.26
C MET A 37 10.63 13.53 7.03
N LEU A 38 10.73 14.43 8.00
CA LEU A 38 10.21 15.79 7.91
C LEU A 38 10.92 16.59 6.81
N LYS A 39 12.25 16.44 6.67
CA LYS A 39 13.01 17.07 5.58
C LYS A 39 12.50 16.64 4.21
N VAL A 40 12.34 15.33 4.01
CA VAL A 40 11.81 14.81 2.74
C VAL A 40 10.38 15.27 2.49
N GLN A 41 9.55 15.32 3.53
CA GLN A 41 8.20 15.84 3.43
C GLN A 41 8.21 17.31 2.96
N GLU A 42 9.10 18.14 3.47
CA GLU A 42 9.25 19.53 3.01
C GLU A 42 9.76 19.58 1.55
N GLU A 43 10.66 18.69 1.13
CA GLU A 43 11.09 18.61 -0.27
C GLU A 43 9.91 18.30 -1.20
N PHE A 44 9.05 17.34 -0.84
CA PHE A 44 7.84 17.02 -1.62
C PHE A 44 6.82 18.16 -1.61
N ALA A 45 6.60 18.80 -0.46
CA ALA A 45 5.77 20.00 -0.36
C ALA A 45 6.30 21.13 -1.23
N ASN A 46 7.62 21.27 -1.33
CA ASN A 46 8.27 22.26 -2.19
C ASN A 46 8.07 21.95 -3.69
N ILE A 47 8.11 20.67 -4.08
CA ILE A 47 7.78 20.26 -5.46
C ILE A 47 6.34 20.64 -5.78
N LEU A 48 5.39 20.34 -4.89
CA LEU A 48 3.98 20.65 -5.07
C LEU A 48 3.74 22.17 -5.17
N ARG A 49 4.42 22.96 -4.33
CA ARG A 49 4.31 24.43 -4.31
C ARG A 49 4.69 25.07 -5.65
N HIS A 50 5.67 24.51 -6.34
CA HIS A 50 6.18 25.00 -7.62
C HIS A 50 5.54 24.32 -8.84
N ALA A 51 4.67 23.33 -8.66
CA ALA A 51 4.03 22.63 -9.76
C ALA A 51 3.04 23.53 -10.52
N ALA A 52 2.78 23.26 -11.81
CA ALA A 52 1.75 23.97 -12.56
C ALA A 52 0.36 23.92 -11.85
N PRO A 53 -0.51 24.93 -12.02
CA PRO A 53 -1.76 25.03 -11.25
C PRO A 53 -2.68 23.81 -11.41
N HIS A 54 -2.76 23.23 -12.60
CA HIS A 54 -3.57 22.03 -12.87
C HIS A 54 -3.05 20.79 -12.14
N LEU A 55 -1.76 20.73 -11.81
CA LEU A 55 -1.18 19.63 -11.01
C LEU A 55 -1.52 19.75 -9.53
N ARG A 56 -1.73 20.97 -9.03
CA ARG A 56 -2.06 21.24 -7.62
C ARG A 56 -3.55 21.08 -7.31
N ASP A 57 -4.39 21.49 -8.25
CA ASP A 57 -5.84 21.53 -8.06
C ASP A 57 -6.55 21.13 -9.37
N VAL A 58 -7.37 20.09 -9.28
CA VAL A 58 -8.15 19.54 -10.39
C VAL A 58 -9.06 20.59 -11.04
N THR A 59 -9.50 21.62 -10.30
CA THR A 59 -10.35 22.70 -10.83
C THR A 59 -9.64 23.58 -11.86
N ASN A 60 -8.31 23.54 -11.90
CA ASN A 60 -7.50 24.26 -12.90
C ASN A 60 -7.26 23.44 -14.17
N CYS A 61 -7.72 22.18 -14.23
CA CYS A 61 -7.57 21.34 -15.42
C CYS A 61 -8.47 21.84 -16.56
N ARG A 62 -7.90 22.08 -17.74
CA ARG A 62 -8.60 22.57 -18.94
C ARG A 62 -8.64 21.55 -20.06
N SER A 63 -7.94 20.43 -19.93
CA SER A 63 -7.88 19.36 -20.91
C SER A 63 -7.89 17.98 -20.24
N ILE A 64 -8.17 16.93 -21.02
CA ILE A 64 -8.01 15.54 -20.56
C ILE A 64 -6.55 15.27 -20.16
N ARG A 65 -5.59 15.84 -20.90
CA ARG A 65 -4.16 15.74 -20.55
C ARG A 65 -3.90 16.32 -19.17
N ASP A 66 -4.43 17.51 -18.87
CA ASP A 66 -4.24 18.15 -17.57
C ASP A 66 -4.78 17.27 -16.44
N GLN A 67 -5.95 16.67 -16.63
CA GLN A 67 -6.54 15.76 -15.64
C GLN A 67 -5.71 14.48 -15.45
N LEU A 68 -5.22 13.89 -16.55
CA LEU A 68 -4.33 12.72 -16.48
C LEU A 68 -3.04 13.06 -15.73
N GLU A 69 -2.41 14.19 -16.04
CA GLU A 69 -1.20 14.66 -15.37
C GLU A 69 -1.45 14.93 -13.88
N HIS A 70 -2.56 15.60 -13.54
CA HIS A 70 -2.98 15.86 -12.16
C HIS A 70 -3.08 14.56 -11.36
N TRP A 71 -3.92 13.62 -11.81
CA TRP A 71 -4.17 12.40 -11.06
C TRP A 71 -2.95 11.47 -11.03
N CYS A 72 -2.17 11.43 -12.10
CA CYS A 72 -0.92 10.66 -12.12
C CYS A 72 0.10 11.25 -11.12
N PHE A 73 0.27 12.57 -11.13
CA PHE A 73 1.17 13.24 -10.20
C PHE A 73 0.74 13.04 -8.73
N ASP A 74 -0.54 13.25 -8.42
CA ASP A 74 -1.09 13.07 -7.07
C ASP A 74 -0.93 11.63 -6.57
N LEU A 75 -1.15 10.64 -7.45
CA LEU A 75 -0.91 9.23 -7.15
C LEU A 75 0.56 8.95 -6.83
N HIS A 76 1.49 9.46 -7.64
CA HIS A 76 2.92 9.23 -7.44
C HIS A 76 3.45 9.89 -6.17
N ILE A 77 3.14 11.18 -5.95
CA ILE A 77 3.63 11.90 -4.78
C ILE A 77 3.05 11.34 -3.49
N SER A 78 1.76 11.00 -3.47
CA SER A 78 1.09 10.40 -2.31
C SER A 78 1.65 9.01 -2.01
N PHE A 79 1.85 8.17 -3.04
CA PHE A 79 2.43 6.84 -2.84
C PHE A 79 3.86 6.93 -2.30
N PHE A 80 4.72 7.77 -2.88
CA PHE A 80 6.08 7.93 -2.38
C PHE A 80 6.09 8.47 -0.95
N THR A 81 5.23 9.44 -0.62
CA THR A 81 5.07 9.93 0.75
C THR A 81 4.77 8.78 1.70
N SER A 82 3.82 7.90 1.37
CA SER A 82 3.48 6.75 2.22
C SER A 82 4.63 5.74 2.41
N GLU A 83 5.40 5.44 1.36
CA GLU A 83 6.53 4.50 1.43
C GLU A 83 7.73 5.07 2.19
N LEU A 84 7.85 6.40 2.28
CA LEU A 84 8.86 7.04 3.11
C LEU A 84 8.57 6.82 4.59
N PHE A 85 7.29 6.79 4.97
CA PHE A 85 6.85 6.56 6.33
C PHE A 85 6.80 5.08 6.75
N ARG A 86 7.30 4.17 5.90
CA ARG A 86 7.39 2.72 6.15
C ARG A 86 7.97 2.34 7.50
N PRO A 87 9.06 2.98 7.99
CA PRO A 87 9.63 2.65 9.29
C PRO A 87 8.68 2.90 10.47
N LEU A 88 7.79 3.89 10.38
CA LEU A 88 6.92 4.30 11.48
C LEU A 88 5.81 3.30 11.77
N LEU A 89 5.23 2.69 10.72
CA LEU A 89 4.15 1.72 10.90
C LEU A 89 4.64 0.36 11.43
N LYS A 90 5.96 0.16 11.57
CA LYS A 90 6.50 -0.99 12.31
C LYS A 90 6.14 -0.92 13.80
N HIS A 91 5.93 0.29 14.34
CA HIS A 91 5.55 0.50 15.73
C HIS A 91 4.04 0.74 15.84
N GLN A 92 3.29 -0.24 16.35
CA GLN A 92 1.81 -0.15 16.50
C GLN A 92 1.36 1.02 17.38
N LYS A 93 2.22 1.54 18.26
CA LYS A 93 1.94 2.70 19.11
C LYS A 93 3.14 3.64 19.09
N PRO A 94 3.10 4.74 18.31
CA PRO A 94 4.10 5.79 18.41
C PRO A 94 4.02 6.44 19.81
N ASN A 95 5.13 6.46 20.54
CA ASN A 95 5.19 7.04 21.89
C ASN A 95 5.45 8.56 21.89
N ALA A 96 5.87 9.13 20.76
CA ALA A 96 6.19 10.54 20.62
C ALA A 96 5.17 11.24 19.70
N GLU A 97 4.81 12.49 20.04
CA GLU A 97 3.85 13.31 19.29
C GLU A 97 4.23 13.44 17.80
N GLN A 98 5.51 13.65 17.51
CA GLN A 98 6.02 13.70 16.13
C GLN A 98 5.72 12.41 15.36
N LEU A 99 5.89 11.24 15.99
CA LEU A 99 5.61 9.95 15.34
C LEU A 99 4.11 9.75 15.10
N ILE A 100 3.24 10.31 15.95
CA ILE A 100 1.79 10.31 15.73
C ILE A 100 1.45 11.15 14.49
N GLN A 101 1.95 12.38 14.41
CA GLN A 101 1.71 13.26 13.26
C GLN A 101 2.21 12.64 11.94
N LEU A 102 3.42 12.06 11.95
CA LEU A 102 3.96 11.40 10.77
C LEU A 102 3.16 10.14 10.38
N ARG A 103 2.60 9.41 11.36
CA ARG A 103 1.68 8.30 11.10
C ARG A 103 0.40 8.79 10.41
N ASP A 104 -0.19 9.89 10.87
CA ASP A 104 -1.39 10.46 10.28
C ASP A 104 -1.13 10.92 8.83
N ILE A 105 0.03 11.55 8.58
CA ILE A 105 0.49 11.90 7.23
C ILE A 105 0.61 10.66 6.34
N CYS A 106 1.19 9.57 6.87
CA CYS A 106 1.31 8.30 6.13
C CYS A 106 -0.07 7.74 5.75
N ILE A 107 -1.00 7.66 6.70
CA ILE A 107 -2.36 7.14 6.48
C ILE A 107 -3.10 7.99 5.45
N GLU A 108 -3.02 9.32 5.56
CA GLU A 108 -3.64 10.23 4.60
C GLU A 108 -3.03 10.05 3.20
N SER A 109 -1.71 9.86 3.11
CA SER A 109 -1.01 9.63 1.84
C SER A 109 -1.41 8.30 1.19
N LEU A 110 -1.63 7.24 1.98
CA LEU A 110 -2.17 5.97 1.49
C LEU A 110 -3.59 6.18 0.93
N ALA A 111 -4.46 6.91 1.65
CA ALA A 111 -5.82 7.21 1.22
C ALA A 111 -5.85 8.05 -0.06
N LYS A 112 -5.01 9.08 -0.15
CA LYS A 112 -4.84 9.91 -1.37
C LYS A 112 -4.36 9.10 -2.55
N THR A 113 -3.47 8.12 -2.35
CA THR A 113 -3.04 7.23 -3.45
C THR A 113 -4.23 6.47 -4.06
N VAL A 114 -5.12 5.93 -3.21
CA VAL A 114 -6.33 5.23 -3.67
C VAL A 114 -7.31 6.19 -4.33
N HIS A 115 -7.50 7.38 -3.74
CA HIS A 115 -8.36 8.42 -4.32
C HIS A 115 -7.87 8.87 -5.70
N ALA A 116 -6.57 9.12 -5.86
CA ALA A 116 -5.97 9.52 -7.13
C ALA A 116 -6.13 8.43 -8.21
N PHE A 117 -6.04 7.15 -7.84
CA PHE A 117 -6.34 6.04 -8.74
C PHE A 117 -7.80 6.09 -9.23
N LEU A 118 -8.75 6.32 -8.33
CA LEU A 118 -10.18 6.43 -8.68
C LEU A 118 -10.45 7.66 -9.57
N GLY A 119 -9.77 8.77 -9.32
CA GLY A 119 -9.79 9.94 -10.21
C GLY A 119 -9.25 9.60 -11.59
N LEU A 120 -8.09 8.95 -11.65
CA LEU A 120 -7.44 8.59 -12.90
C LEU A 120 -8.27 7.59 -13.74
N GLN A 121 -8.87 6.57 -13.11
CA GLN A 121 -9.69 5.58 -13.82
C GLN A 121 -11.01 6.18 -14.36
N ASN A 122 -11.53 7.24 -13.72
CA ASN A 122 -12.69 7.98 -14.23
C ASN A 122 -12.36 8.78 -15.50
N VAL A 123 -11.11 9.23 -15.66
CA VAL A 123 -10.66 10.00 -16.83
C VAL A 123 -10.27 9.09 -17.98
N ALA A 124 -9.58 7.98 -17.69
CA ALA A 124 -9.16 7.01 -18.68
C ALA A 124 -9.34 5.58 -18.15
N SER A 125 -10.31 4.86 -18.69
CA SER A 125 -10.57 3.45 -18.34
C SER A 125 -9.37 2.53 -18.62
N SER A 126 -8.50 2.91 -19.56
CA SER A 126 -7.25 2.20 -19.87
C SER A 126 -6.24 2.20 -18.71
N VAL A 127 -6.42 3.02 -17.68
CA VAL A 127 -5.55 3.03 -16.49
C VAL A 127 -5.58 1.68 -15.76
N LYS A 128 -6.68 0.92 -15.90
CA LYS A 128 -6.79 -0.45 -15.39
C LYS A 128 -5.75 -1.41 -15.98
N THR A 129 -5.17 -1.09 -17.14
CA THR A 129 -4.09 -1.88 -17.77
C THR A 129 -2.69 -1.44 -17.34
N SER A 130 -2.55 -0.31 -16.64
CA SER A 130 -1.26 0.16 -16.12
C SER A 130 -0.92 -0.56 -14.82
N TRP A 131 -0.15 -1.65 -14.92
CA TRP A 131 0.27 -2.43 -13.75
C TRP A 131 0.96 -1.58 -12.69
N ALA A 132 1.77 -0.60 -13.09
CA ALA A 132 2.50 0.28 -12.17
C ALA A 132 1.57 1.17 -11.32
N VAL A 133 0.48 1.68 -11.91
CA VAL A 133 -0.51 2.51 -11.21
C VAL A 133 -1.38 1.63 -10.30
N LEU A 134 -1.83 0.49 -10.83
CA LEU A 134 -2.65 -0.47 -10.12
C LEU A 134 -1.95 -1.01 -8.87
N GLN A 135 -0.68 -1.41 -9.00
CA GLN A 135 0.12 -1.95 -7.91
C GLN A 135 0.26 -0.93 -6.77
N LYS A 136 0.43 0.36 -7.07
CA LYS A 136 0.54 1.42 -6.06
C LYS A 136 -0.76 1.57 -5.28
N ALA A 137 -1.89 1.70 -5.98
CA ALA A 137 -3.20 1.81 -5.35
C ALA A 137 -3.56 0.58 -4.52
N LEU A 138 -3.30 -0.62 -5.05
CA LEU A 138 -3.55 -1.89 -4.37
C LEU A 138 -2.70 -2.06 -3.11
N SER A 139 -1.42 -1.72 -3.21
CA SER A 139 -0.48 -1.70 -2.09
C SER A 139 -0.97 -0.78 -0.97
N SER A 140 -1.44 0.43 -1.33
CA SER A 140 -1.99 1.39 -0.38
C SER A 140 -3.31 0.91 0.24
N ALA A 141 -4.21 0.33 -0.57
CA ALA A 141 -5.49 -0.23 -0.13
C ALA A 141 -5.31 -1.40 0.86
N LEU A 142 -4.35 -2.29 0.59
CA LEU A 142 -3.97 -3.37 1.51
C LEU A 142 -3.41 -2.80 2.82
N MET A 143 -2.57 -1.77 2.76
CA MET A 143 -2.05 -1.12 3.96
C MET A 143 -3.14 -0.51 4.83
N LEU A 144 -4.04 0.27 4.26
CA LEU A 144 -5.17 0.85 4.99
C LEU A 144 -6.02 -0.23 5.66
N SER A 145 -6.28 -1.32 4.94
CA SER A 145 -7.04 -2.46 5.43
C SER A 145 -6.33 -3.22 6.55
N ILE A 146 -5.03 -3.45 6.43
CA ILE A 146 -4.20 -4.11 7.46
C ILE A 146 -4.13 -3.25 8.73
N LEU A 147 -4.03 -1.92 8.56
CA LEU A 147 -4.05 -0.95 9.66
C LEU A 147 -5.45 -0.75 10.26
N GLN A 148 -6.47 -1.38 9.69
CA GLN A 148 -7.87 -1.25 10.11
C GLN A 148 -8.42 0.18 10.06
N GLU A 149 -7.83 1.05 9.23
CA GLU A 149 -8.31 2.43 9.05
C GLU A 149 -9.76 2.52 8.52
N PRO A 150 -10.29 1.59 7.69
CA PRO A 150 -11.70 1.59 7.28
C PRO A 150 -12.69 1.45 8.44
N LEU A 151 -12.27 0.91 9.58
CA LEU A 151 -13.09 0.83 10.80
C LEU A 151 -13.15 2.17 11.55
N ARG A 152 -12.16 3.04 11.33
CA ARG A 152 -11.93 4.30 12.05
C ARG A 152 -12.38 5.52 11.24
N ASP A 153 -12.20 5.50 9.92
CA ASP A 153 -12.54 6.58 8.99
C ASP A 153 -13.50 6.09 7.89
N LYS A 154 -14.74 6.61 7.92
CA LYS A 154 -15.79 6.31 6.91
C LYS A 154 -15.39 6.74 5.49
N ARG A 155 -14.57 7.79 5.34
CA ARG A 155 -14.07 8.24 4.05
C ARG A 155 -13.11 7.21 3.47
N VAL A 156 -12.18 6.69 4.28
CA VAL A 156 -11.27 5.59 3.87
C VAL A 156 -12.08 4.37 3.48
N LYS A 157 -13.11 4.01 4.26
CA LYS A 157 -14.02 2.91 3.89
C LYS A 157 -14.66 3.11 2.51
N SER A 158 -15.24 4.29 2.25
CA SER A 158 -15.86 4.61 0.96
C SER A 158 -14.86 4.52 -0.21
N LEU A 159 -13.63 5.01 -0.01
CA LEU A 159 -12.56 4.91 -1.01
C LEU A 159 -12.21 3.45 -1.32
N LEU A 160 -12.09 2.60 -0.30
CA LEU A 160 -11.77 1.18 -0.49
C LEU A 160 -12.92 0.40 -1.10
N ASP A 161 -14.17 0.72 -0.74
CA ASP A 161 -15.37 0.13 -1.37
C ASP A 161 -15.42 0.49 -2.86
N GLY A 162 -15.16 1.77 -3.21
CA GLY A 162 -15.07 2.22 -4.60
C GLY A 162 -13.92 1.58 -5.38
N PHE A 163 -12.73 1.46 -4.76
CA PHE A 163 -11.59 0.77 -5.34
C PHE A 163 -11.91 -0.70 -5.60
N MET A 164 -12.50 -1.39 -4.62
CA MET A 164 -12.93 -2.79 -4.77
C MET A 164 -13.93 -2.98 -5.90
N ALA A 165 -14.89 -2.07 -6.07
CA ALA A 165 -15.84 -2.14 -7.18
C ALA A 165 -15.13 -2.09 -8.54
N VAL A 166 -14.14 -1.20 -8.71
CA VAL A 166 -13.31 -1.12 -9.92
C VAL A 166 -12.48 -2.40 -10.12
N MET A 167 -11.93 -2.97 -9.05
CA MET A 167 -11.15 -4.21 -9.11
C MET A 167 -12.01 -5.43 -9.48
N MET A 168 -13.24 -5.51 -8.99
CA MET A 168 -14.17 -6.58 -9.32
C MET A 168 -14.69 -6.48 -10.75
N ASP A 169 -14.95 -5.27 -11.24
CA ASP A 169 -15.28 -5.02 -12.64
C ASP A 169 -14.15 -5.50 -13.56
N LEU A 170 -12.90 -5.13 -13.24
CA LEU A 170 -11.71 -5.63 -13.95
C LEU A 170 -11.62 -7.18 -13.91
N ASN A 171 -11.95 -7.78 -12.76
CA ASN A 171 -11.95 -9.23 -12.60
C ASN A 171 -13.09 -9.94 -13.37
N SER A 172 -14.19 -9.24 -13.65
CA SER A 172 -15.28 -9.78 -14.46
C SER A 172 -15.04 -9.64 -15.96
N GLY A 173 -14.29 -8.63 -16.39
CA GLY A 173 -13.96 -8.40 -17.80
C GLY A 173 -12.80 -9.26 -18.31
N LEU A 174 -11.92 -9.71 -17.42
CA LEU A 174 -10.79 -10.59 -17.72
C LEU A 174 -11.14 -12.03 -17.33
N GLY A 175 -10.81 -13.00 -18.18
CA GLY A 175 -11.01 -14.42 -17.82
C GLY A 175 -10.24 -14.76 -16.52
N PRO A 176 -10.66 -15.78 -15.73
CA PRO A 176 -9.95 -16.18 -14.51
C PRO A 176 -8.46 -16.47 -14.71
N SER A 177 -8.06 -16.81 -15.94
CA SER A 177 -6.70 -17.09 -16.37
C SER A 177 -5.87 -15.86 -16.78
N GLU A 178 -6.49 -14.67 -16.91
CA GLU A 178 -5.84 -13.48 -17.47
C GLU A 178 -5.29 -12.53 -16.40
N LEU A 179 -5.72 -12.68 -15.15
CA LEU A 179 -5.22 -11.87 -14.05
C LEU A 179 -3.94 -12.50 -13.47
N PRO A 180 -2.85 -11.73 -13.35
CA PRO A 180 -1.66 -12.21 -12.66
C PRO A 180 -2.02 -12.67 -11.24
N ALA A 181 -1.57 -13.85 -10.84
CA ALA A 181 -1.84 -14.41 -9.51
C ALA A 181 -1.61 -13.44 -8.32
N PRO A 182 -0.57 -12.56 -8.34
CA PRO A 182 -0.41 -11.49 -7.34
C PRO A 182 -1.64 -10.60 -7.16
N LEU A 183 -2.29 -10.23 -8.27
CA LEU A 183 -3.46 -9.35 -8.28
C LEU A 183 -4.67 -10.08 -7.69
N SER A 184 -4.95 -11.30 -8.15
CA SER A 184 -6.09 -12.10 -7.66
C SER A 184 -5.99 -12.36 -6.16
N ARG A 185 -4.79 -12.70 -5.65
CA ARG A 185 -4.56 -12.88 -4.20
C ARG A 185 -4.79 -11.59 -3.42
N SER A 186 -4.32 -10.47 -3.95
CA SER A 186 -4.47 -9.17 -3.31
C SER A 186 -5.92 -8.70 -3.25
N ILE A 187 -6.70 -8.90 -4.32
CA ILE A 187 -8.14 -8.61 -4.34
C ILE A 187 -8.87 -9.49 -3.32
N ALA A 188 -8.60 -10.80 -3.29
CA ALA A 188 -9.20 -11.72 -2.34
C ALA A 188 -8.83 -11.38 -0.88
N ALA A 189 -7.59 -10.97 -0.63
CA ALA A 189 -7.17 -10.52 0.69
C ALA A 189 -7.87 -9.21 1.09
N LEU A 190 -7.98 -8.25 0.18
CA LEU A 190 -8.68 -6.98 0.41
C LEU A 190 -10.17 -7.19 0.71
N GLN A 191 -10.86 -8.05 -0.06
CA GLN A 191 -12.25 -8.43 0.20
C GLN A 191 -12.45 -8.96 1.62
N ARG A 192 -11.57 -9.86 2.07
CA ARG A 192 -11.65 -10.43 3.42
C ARG A 192 -11.42 -9.39 4.49
N LEU A 193 -10.41 -8.53 4.32
CA LEU A 193 -10.09 -7.49 5.31
C LEU A 193 -11.22 -6.47 5.43
N LEU A 194 -11.89 -6.11 4.32
CA LEU A 194 -13.02 -5.17 4.33
C LEU A 194 -14.32 -5.78 4.88
N ALA A 195 -14.47 -7.10 4.82
CA ALA A 195 -15.62 -7.81 5.39
C ALA A 195 -15.51 -8.04 6.91
N LEU A 196 -14.37 -7.71 7.53
CA LEU A 196 -14.17 -7.94 8.96
C LEU A 196 -15.11 -7.09 9.82
N PRO A 197 -15.80 -7.69 10.82
CA PRO A 197 -16.59 -6.92 11.76
C PRO A 197 -15.66 -6.09 12.66
N ALA A 198 -16.10 -4.90 13.07
CA ALA A 198 -15.29 -3.95 13.85
C ALA A 198 -14.70 -4.51 15.16
N ASN A 199 -15.27 -5.60 15.68
CA ASN A 199 -14.85 -6.25 16.93
C ASN A 199 -13.87 -7.42 16.73
N SER A 200 -13.43 -7.72 15.50
CA SER A 200 -12.45 -8.78 15.28
C SER A 200 -11.05 -8.32 15.70
N ASN A 201 -10.61 -8.72 16.89
CA ASN A 201 -9.20 -8.63 17.34
C ASN A 201 -8.25 -9.55 16.55
N LEU A 202 -8.67 -10.04 15.39
CA LEU A 202 -7.86 -10.87 14.51
C LEU A 202 -6.80 -9.97 13.88
N SER A 203 -5.56 -10.16 14.32
CA SER A 203 -4.38 -9.58 13.67
C SER A 203 -4.43 -9.98 12.20
N ALA A 204 -4.28 -9.02 11.27
CA ALA A 204 -4.34 -9.28 9.84
C ALA A 204 -3.45 -10.48 9.40
N SER A 205 -2.34 -10.73 10.11
CA SER A 205 -1.51 -11.94 9.95
C SER A 205 -2.26 -13.26 10.04
N ARG A 206 -3.22 -13.42 10.98
CA ARG A 206 -3.95 -14.68 11.14
C ARG A 206 -4.86 -14.98 9.96
N ILE A 207 -5.43 -13.94 9.35
CA ILE A 207 -6.38 -14.07 8.24
C ILE A 207 -5.67 -14.47 6.96
N ILE A 208 -4.44 -13.96 6.76
CA ILE A 208 -3.68 -14.19 5.54
C ILE A 208 -2.91 -15.53 5.59
N HIS A 209 -2.50 -15.98 6.78
CA HIS A 209 -1.77 -17.25 6.90
C HIS A 209 -2.62 -18.46 6.48
N HIS A 210 -3.95 -18.42 6.64
CA HIS A 210 -4.83 -19.53 6.29
C HIS A 210 -4.97 -19.79 4.78
N GLN A 211 -4.41 -18.95 3.90
CA GLN A 211 -4.47 -19.10 2.44
C GLN A 211 -3.11 -19.40 1.78
N LEU A 212 -2.01 -19.37 2.52
CA LEU A 212 -0.67 -19.65 1.99
C LEU A 212 -0.31 -21.15 2.01
N GLU A 213 -1.13 -21.98 2.66
CA GLU A 213 -0.99 -23.44 2.61
C GLU A 213 -1.75 -24.01 1.40
N PRO A 214 -1.07 -24.67 0.45
CA PRO A 214 -1.73 -25.36 -0.63
C PRO A 214 -2.33 -26.68 -0.12
N GLY A 215 -3.65 -26.75 -0.04
CA GLY A 215 -4.44 -27.98 -0.11
C GLY A 215 -4.21 -29.04 0.96
N HIS A 216 -4.93 -28.96 2.09
CA HIS A 216 -5.27 -30.10 2.92
C HIS A 216 -6.63 -29.87 3.60
N ASP A 217 -7.71 -29.90 2.80
CA ASP A 217 -9.09 -29.94 3.32
C ASP A 217 -9.75 -31.30 3.07
N ILE A 218 -9.02 -32.43 3.23
CA ILE A 218 -9.62 -33.77 3.34
C ILE A 218 -8.68 -34.66 4.18
N GLU A 219 -8.98 -34.88 5.48
CA GLU A 219 -8.74 -36.11 6.29
C GLU A 219 -8.38 -35.92 7.79
N GLU A 220 -7.94 -34.75 8.25
CA GLU A 220 -7.28 -34.69 9.58
C GLU A 220 -8.21 -34.40 10.79
N LEU A 221 -9.46 -34.87 10.75
CA LEU A 221 -10.35 -34.90 11.92
C LEU A 221 -10.52 -36.30 12.54
N ALA A 222 -9.78 -37.30 12.04
CA ALA A 222 -10.07 -38.71 12.35
C ALA A 222 -9.14 -39.39 13.39
N ASN A 223 -7.93 -38.92 13.69
CA ASN A 223 -7.02 -39.71 14.54
C ASN A 223 -6.38 -38.93 15.70
N LYS A 224 -7.19 -38.78 16.74
CA LYS A 224 -6.91 -39.22 18.12
C LYS A 224 -5.48 -39.76 18.37
N THR A 225 -4.88 -39.27 19.46
CA THR A 225 -4.13 -40.04 20.49
C THR A 225 -2.62 -39.75 20.61
N LYS A 226 -2.29 -38.96 21.67
CA LYS A 226 -1.11 -39.05 22.56
C LYS A 226 0.29 -38.80 21.98
N SER A 227 0.93 -37.72 22.43
CA SER A 227 1.93 -37.71 23.52
C SER A 227 2.59 -36.32 23.64
N PRO A 228 2.86 -35.79 24.85
CA PRO A 228 3.54 -34.51 25.01
C PRO A 228 5.06 -34.68 24.91
N HIS A 229 5.76 -33.67 24.39
CA HIS A 229 7.16 -33.26 24.61
C HIS A 229 7.84 -32.82 23.31
N SER A 230 7.88 -31.50 23.09
CA SER A 230 9.02 -30.84 22.43
C SER A 230 8.94 -29.34 22.67
N MET A 231 9.90 -28.82 23.44
CA MET A 231 10.20 -27.40 23.49
C MET A 231 10.77 -26.96 22.13
N SER A 232 10.14 -25.98 21.49
CA SER A 232 10.81 -25.14 20.50
C SER A 232 10.21 -23.74 20.54
N SER A 233 11.10 -22.78 20.77
CA SER A 233 10.92 -21.34 20.81
C SER A 233 10.10 -20.78 19.65
N SER A 234 8.89 -20.30 19.92
CA SER A 234 8.19 -19.37 19.03
C SER A 234 8.49 -17.94 19.47
N SER A 235 9.57 -17.38 18.90
CA SER A 235 9.81 -15.94 18.95
C SER A 235 8.58 -15.23 18.37
N GLN A 236 7.87 -14.49 19.23
CA GLN A 236 6.77 -13.61 18.86
C GLN A 236 7.32 -12.43 18.02
N SER A 237 7.73 -12.69 16.78
CA SER A 237 7.96 -11.63 15.80
C SER A 237 6.63 -11.37 15.10
N GLY A 238 5.77 -10.58 15.75
CA GLY A 238 4.57 -10.04 15.11
C GLY A 238 4.98 -9.30 13.83
N GLY A 239 4.68 -9.88 12.67
CA GLY A 239 5.13 -9.36 11.38
C GLY A 239 4.65 -7.93 11.15
N SER A 240 5.58 -7.06 10.72
CA SER A 240 5.25 -5.68 10.33
C SER A 240 4.13 -5.68 9.28
N PRO A 241 3.21 -4.69 9.29
CA PRO A 241 2.14 -4.60 8.29
C PRO A 241 2.67 -4.67 6.86
N TYR A 242 3.86 -4.13 6.61
CA TYR A 242 4.53 -4.19 5.32
C TYR A 242 4.99 -5.59 4.90
N THR A 243 5.54 -6.37 5.84
CA THR A 243 5.86 -7.79 5.59
C THR A 243 4.59 -8.57 5.22
N LEU A 244 3.49 -8.26 5.90
CA LEU A 244 2.20 -8.86 5.60
C LEU A 244 1.69 -8.49 4.21
N ARG A 245 1.74 -7.21 3.83
CA ARG A 245 1.41 -6.75 2.47
C ARG A 245 2.28 -7.43 1.42
N ASP A 246 3.59 -7.47 1.62
CA ASP A 246 4.52 -8.06 0.65
C ASP A 246 4.27 -9.57 0.50
N SER A 247 3.93 -10.26 1.60
CA SER A 247 3.51 -11.67 1.58
C SER A 247 2.22 -11.91 0.82
N ILE A 248 1.24 -10.99 0.86
CA ILE A 248 0.01 -11.09 0.06
C ILE A 248 0.33 -10.90 -1.42
N LEU A 249 1.12 -9.87 -1.72
CA LEU A 249 1.43 -9.47 -3.09
C LEU A 249 2.22 -10.57 -3.79
N TRP A 250 3.29 -11.07 -3.17
CA TRP A 250 4.23 -11.98 -3.82
C TRP A 250 4.04 -13.46 -3.45
N GLY A 251 3.29 -13.77 -2.40
CA GLY A 251 3.32 -15.09 -1.76
C GLY A 251 4.45 -15.14 -0.72
N GLY A 252 4.19 -15.72 0.45
CA GLY A 252 5.13 -15.74 1.58
C GLY A 252 6.43 -16.51 1.28
N PRO A 253 7.48 -16.35 2.11
CA PRO A 253 8.75 -17.04 1.94
C PRO A 253 8.57 -18.53 2.27
N GLY A 254 8.18 -19.31 1.26
CA GLY A 254 8.02 -20.77 1.32
C GLY A 254 8.55 -21.50 0.09
N HIS A 255 9.01 -20.79 -0.95
CA HIS A 255 9.73 -21.43 -2.07
C HIS A 255 11.22 -21.17 -1.97
N GLY A 256 11.91 -22.14 -1.37
CA GLY A 256 13.34 -22.34 -1.56
C GLY A 256 13.62 -22.68 -3.01
N MET A 257 14.26 -21.77 -3.73
CA MET A 257 15.20 -22.15 -4.78
C MET A 257 16.56 -22.32 -4.09
N THR A 258 16.84 -23.55 -3.67
CA THR A 258 18.21 -24.03 -3.57
C THR A 258 18.77 -24.10 -5.00
N PRO A 259 19.84 -23.36 -5.34
CA PRO A 259 20.67 -23.75 -6.46
C PRO A 259 21.46 -24.98 -6.02
N GLY A 260 21.21 -26.10 -6.69
CA GLY A 260 22.22 -27.17 -6.83
C GLY A 260 23.27 -26.77 -7.85
#